data_AF-A0A7S4P8W1-F1
#
_entry.id   AF-A0A7S4P8W1-F1
#
_cell.length_a   1.000
_cell.length_b   1.000
_cell.length_c   1.000
_cell.angle_alpha   90.00
_cell.angle_beta   90.00
_cell.angle_gamma   90.00
#
_symmetry.space_group_name_H-M   'P 1'
#
loop_
_entity.id
_entity.type
_entity.pdbx_description
1 polymer ?
#
loop_
_entity_poly.entity_id
_entity_poly.type
_entity_poly.pdbx_seq_one_letter_code
_entity_poly.pdbx_strand_id
1 'polypeptide(L)'
;MAEDGKTMKITTITMTKEGGSQFGTMIIPLSSPEGAIGTLSPLLPTKNGIFFRETPGDYNFSWHCAPRKQFIINLDAAVQVEVTDGTKKVLEAGEVFFVEDIEGTGHYSSSVGGKTRRSVFIPVDDDELEKIVIKKTP
;
A
#
# COMPACT_ATOMS: atom_id res chain seq x y z
N MET A 1 8.80 -15.10 -23.92
CA MET A 1 9.82 -15.15 -22.86
C MET A 1 9.98 -13.71 -22.37
N ALA A 2 9.51 -13.39 -21.17
CA ALA A 2 9.52 -12.01 -20.66
C ALA A 2 10.90 -11.68 -20.09
N GLU A 3 11.74 -11.00 -20.86
CA GLU A 3 13.07 -10.51 -20.44
C GLU A 3 13.14 -8.98 -20.49
N ASP A 4 12.29 -8.29 -19.74
CA ASP A 4 12.57 -6.90 -19.39
C ASP A 4 12.38 -6.84 -17.87
N GLY A 5 13.48 -7.01 -17.11
CA GLY A 5 13.52 -7.19 -15.64
C GLY A 5 13.05 -5.98 -14.82
N LYS A 6 12.08 -5.21 -15.33
CA LYS A 6 11.48 -4.06 -14.69
C LYS A 6 10.54 -4.51 -13.58
N THR A 7 10.56 -3.75 -12.50
CA THR A 7 9.73 -4.01 -11.34
C THR A 7 9.20 -2.70 -10.78
N MET A 8 8.05 -2.77 -10.15
CA MET A 8 7.52 -1.72 -9.30
C MET A 8 7.73 -2.12 -7.84
N LYS A 9 8.25 -1.19 -7.04
CA LYS A 9 8.38 -1.35 -5.60
C LYS A 9 7.23 -0.65 -4.89
N ILE A 10 6.57 -1.35 -3.98
CA ILE A 10 5.45 -0.84 -3.20
C ILE A 10 5.83 -0.93 -1.72
N THR A 11 5.71 0.18 -0.99
CA THR A 11 5.86 0.15 0.46
C THR A 11 4.74 -0.67 1.08
N THR A 12 5.08 -1.58 1.98
CA THR A 12 4.10 -2.37 2.73
C THR A 12 4.09 -1.99 4.20
N ILE A 13 2.95 -2.15 4.86
CA ILE A 13 2.81 -2.12 6.32
C ILE A 13 2.26 -3.47 6.72
N THR A 14 3.05 -4.23 7.48
CA THR A 14 2.80 -5.66 7.75
C THR A 14 2.85 -5.93 9.24
N MET A 15 2.19 -7.00 9.69
CA MET A 15 2.23 -7.41 11.09
C MET A 15 3.59 -8.07 11.42
N THR A 16 4.17 -7.74 12.58
CA THR A 16 5.37 -8.42 13.10
C THR A 16 4.99 -9.72 13.81
N LYS A 17 5.98 -10.57 14.12
CA LYS A 17 5.73 -11.81 14.88
C LYS A 17 5.25 -11.53 16.31
N GLU A 18 5.59 -10.36 16.84
CA GLU A 18 5.26 -9.89 18.17
C GLU A 18 3.88 -9.20 18.23
N GLY A 19 3.13 -9.16 17.12
CA GLY A 19 1.81 -8.54 17.05
C GLY A 19 1.83 -7.00 16.90
N GLY A 20 2.98 -6.43 16.56
CA GLY A 20 3.11 -5.03 16.14
C GLY A 20 2.97 -4.87 14.62
N SER A 21 3.36 -3.72 14.10
CA SER A 21 3.51 -3.45 12.68
C SER A 21 4.96 -3.08 12.33
N GLN A 22 5.34 -3.30 11.07
CA GLN A 22 6.61 -2.88 10.50
C GLN A 22 6.40 -2.43 9.04
N PHE A 23 7.31 -1.59 8.56
CA PHE A 23 7.39 -1.33 7.13
C PHE A 23 8.01 -2.53 6.41
N GLY A 24 7.75 -2.61 5.11
CA GLY A 24 8.40 -3.53 4.21
C GLY A 24 8.34 -3.05 2.77
N THR A 25 8.73 -3.92 1.85
CA THR A 25 8.66 -3.69 0.41
C THR A 25 8.10 -4.91 -0.30
N MET A 26 7.13 -4.67 -1.17
CA MET A 26 6.63 -5.63 -2.15
C MET A 26 7.16 -5.28 -3.55
N ILE A 27 7.50 -6.30 -4.33
CA ILE A 27 8.01 -6.18 -5.68
C ILE A 27 7.02 -6.81 -6.65
N ILE A 28 6.50 -6.02 -7.58
CA ILE A 28 5.60 -6.44 -8.65
C ILE A 28 6.38 -6.39 -9.98
N PRO A 29 6.44 -7.48 -10.75
CA PRO A 29 7.11 -7.49 -12.04
C PRO A 29 6.29 -6.68 -13.05
N LEU A 30 6.99 -5.99 -13.95
CA LEU A 30 6.38 -5.32 -15.09
C LEU A 30 6.90 -5.95 -16.37
N SER A 31 6.03 -6.08 -17.36
CA SER A 31 6.36 -6.66 -18.67
C SER A 31 5.70 -5.84 -19.77
N SER A 32 6.29 -5.82 -20.97
CA SER A 32 5.68 -5.18 -22.14
C SER A 32 4.93 -6.24 -22.95
N PRO A 33 3.61 -6.42 -22.76
CA PRO A 33 2.85 -7.32 -23.63
C PRO A 33 2.85 -6.80 -25.07
N GLU A 34 2.66 -7.70 -26.02
CA GLU A 34 2.64 -7.36 -27.45
C GLU A 34 1.57 -6.29 -27.73
N GLY A 35 1.95 -5.22 -28.43
CA GLY A 35 1.08 -4.09 -28.72
C GLY A 35 0.87 -3.08 -27.57
N ALA A 36 1.53 -3.25 -26.42
CA ALA A 36 1.47 -2.27 -25.34
C ALA A 36 2.33 -1.04 -25.61
N ILE A 37 1.82 0.13 -25.20
CA ILE A 37 2.56 1.40 -25.23
C ILE A 37 3.57 1.56 -24.07
N GLY A 38 3.71 0.53 -23.22
CA GLY A 38 4.58 0.53 -22.05
C GLY A 38 4.55 -0.81 -21.31
N THR A 39 5.16 -0.84 -20.12
CA THR A 39 5.18 -2.05 -19.27
C THR A 39 4.01 -2.07 -18.27
N LEU A 40 3.39 -3.22 -18.11
CA LEU A 40 2.28 -3.48 -17.19
C LEU A 40 2.64 -4.62 -16.23
N SER A 41 2.07 -4.58 -15.03
CA SER A 41 2.05 -5.78 -14.18
C SER A 41 1.13 -6.84 -14.80
N PRO A 42 1.22 -8.10 -14.37
CA PRO A 42 0.10 -9.02 -14.52
C PRO A 42 -1.18 -8.37 -13.94
N LEU A 43 -2.32 -8.70 -14.53
CA LEU A 43 -3.62 -8.22 -14.05
C LEU A 43 -3.86 -8.74 -12.62
N LEU A 44 -4.16 -7.84 -11.68
CA LEU A 44 -4.68 -8.19 -10.37
C LEU A 44 -6.20 -7.98 -10.35
N PRO A 45 -7.01 -9.05 -10.34
CA PRO A 45 -8.45 -8.93 -10.20
C PRO A 45 -8.83 -8.39 -8.81
N THR A 46 -9.78 -7.45 -8.75
CA THR A 46 -10.36 -6.96 -7.50
C THR A 46 -11.85 -7.29 -7.50
N LYS A 47 -12.33 -8.04 -6.51
CA LYS A 47 -13.74 -8.51 -6.47
C LYS A 47 -14.70 -7.51 -5.84
N ASN A 48 -14.17 -6.57 -5.05
CA ASN A 48 -14.95 -5.75 -4.12
C ASN A 48 -14.99 -4.26 -4.49
N GLY A 49 -14.66 -3.92 -5.73
CA GLY A 49 -14.62 -2.54 -6.22
C GLY A 49 -13.54 -1.69 -5.56
N ILE A 50 -13.77 -0.38 -5.52
CA ILE A 50 -12.85 0.62 -4.96
C ILE A 50 -13.60 1.56 -4.02
N PHE A 51 -12.89 2.13 -3.05
CA PHE A 51 -13.41 3.23 -2.23
C PHE A 51 -12.63 4.51 -2.54
N PHE A 52 -13.35 5.62 -2.67
CA PHE A 52 -12.76 6.95 -2.63
C PHE A 52 -12.87 7.47 -1.21
N ARG A 53 -11.79 8.04 -0.69
CA ARG A 53 -11.75 8.54 0.68
C ARG A 53 -11.13 9.92 0.75
N GLU A 54 -11.72 10.75 1.59
CA GLU A 54 -11.15 12.01 2.04
C GLU A 54 -10.88 11.96 3.55
N THR A 55 -9.74 12.48 4.00
CA THR A 55 -9.44 12.71 5.42
C THR A 55 -9.06 14.17 5.63
N PRO A 56 -9.56 14.82 6.70
CA PRO A 56 -9.34 16.25 6.94
C PRO A 56 -7.88 16.56 7.29
N GLY A 57 -7.48 17.83 7.21
CA GLY A 57 -6.12 18.29 7.46
C GLY A 57 -5.66 18.24 8.91
N ASP A 58 -6.56 18.01 9.85
CA ASP A 58 -6.29 17.75 11.27
C ASP A 58 -6.39 16.25 11.61
N TYR A 59 -6.53 15.39 10.60
CA TYR A 59 -6.59 13.95 10.75
C TYR A 59 -5.39 13.45 11.55
N ASN A 60 -5.70 12.76 12.65
CA ASN A 60 -4.72 12.19 13.54
C ASN A 60 -5.29 10.93 14.21
N PHE A 61 -5.03 9.76 13.61
CA PHE A 61 -5.67 8.52 14.01
C PHE A 61 -4.67 7.63 14.76
N SER A 62 -5.00 7.41 16.04
CA SER A 62 -4.22 6.59 16.97
C SER A 62 -4.07 5.15 16.46
N TRP A 63 -3.21 4.35 17.11
CA TRP A 63 -2.94 2.96 16.76
C TRP A 63 -4.18 2.15 16.40
N HIS A 64 -4.20 1.58 15.20
CA HIS A 64 -5.31 0.81 14.65
C HIS A 64 -4.83 -0.18 13.59
N CYS A 65 -5.55 -1.29 13.45
CA CYS A 65 -5.36 -2.21 12.34
C CYS A 65 -5.97 -1.67 11.05
N ALA A 66 -5.39 -2.05 9.92
CA ALA A 66 -6.08 -1.92 8.65
C ALA A 66 -7.35 -2.81 8.66
N PRO A 67 -8.50 -2.33 8.12
CA PRO A 67 -9.75 -3.11 8.17
C PRO A 67 -9.75 -4.32 7.21
N ARG A 68 -8.79 -4.37 6.29
CA ARG A 68 -8.54 -5.44 5.31
C ARG A 68 -7.23 -5.16 4.60
N LYS A 69 -6.74 -6.19 3.92
CA LYS A 69 -5.63 -6.09 2.99
C LYS A 69 -6.04 -5.30 1.76
N GLN A 70 -5.31 -4.23 1.46
CA GLN A 70 -5.68 -3.31 0.37
C GLN A 70 -4.52 -2.42 -0.04
N PHE A 71 -4.52 -2.03 -1.31
CA PHE A 71 -3.71 -0.93 -1.78
C PHE A 71 -4.37 0.40 -1.41
N ILE A 72 -3.53 1.38 -1.08
CA ILE A 72 -3.91 2.77 -0.90
C ILE A 72 -3.10 3.60 -1.87
N ILE A 73 -3.79 4.42 -2.66
CA ILE A 73 -3.19 5.38 -3.58
C ILE A 73 -3.47 6.77 -3.02
N ASN A 74 -2.41 7.49 -2.65
CA ASN A 74 -2.55 8.91 -2.33
C ASN A 74 -2.65 9.71 -3.62
N LEU A 75 -3.66 10.58 -3.73
CA LEU A 75 -3.88 11.34 -4.97
C LEU A 75 -3.16 12.69 -4.93
N ASP A 76 -3.38 13.48 -3.88
CA ASP A 76 -3.05 14.91 -3.86
C ASP A 76 -2.32 15.40 -2.60
N ALA A 77 -2.29 14.60 -1.54
CA ALA A 77 -1.57 14.90 -0.31
C ALA A 77 -1.00 13.63 0.33
N ALA A 78 0.00 13.84 1.19
CA ALA A 78 0.71 12.77 1.86
C ALA A 78 -0.01 12.27 3.13
N VAL A 79 0.41 11.09 3.59
CA VAL A 79 0.09 10.57 4.93
C VAL A 79 1.38 10.23 5.65
N GLN A 80 1.49 10.59 6.92
CA GLN A 80 2.54 10.05 7.77
C GLN A 80 2.02 8.77 8.43
N VAL A 81 2.76 7.68 8.28
CA VAL A 81 2.53 6.42 8.98
C VAL A 81 3.65 6.19 9.97
N GLU A 82 3.30 5.72 11.16
CA GLU A 82 4.24 5.27 12.18
C GLU A 82 3.92 3.83 12.56
N VAL A 83 4.95 2.98 12.57
CA VAL A 83 4.87 1.57 12.92
C VAL A 83 5.37 1.33 14.34
N THR A 84 5.16 0.13 14.89
CA THR A 84 5.27 -0.13 16.34
C THR A 84 6.65 0.16 16.94
N ASP A 85 7.73 0.10 16.17
CA ASP A 85 9.09 0.43 16.64
C ASP A 85 9.37 1.95 16.69
N GLY A 86 8.38 2.79 16.36
CA GLY A 86 8.48 4.25 16.30
C GLY A 86 9.01 4.79 14.96
N THR A 87 9.37 3.93 14.01
CA THR A 87 9.77 4.34 12.67
C THR A 87 8.59 5.02 11.98
N LYS A 88 8.85 6.19 11.37
CA LYS A 88 7.84 6.94 10.61
C LYS A 88 8.24 7.09 9.16
N LYS A 89 7.26 6.99 8.25
CA LYS A 89 7.43 7.34 6.84
C LYS A 89 6.32 8.29 6.42
N VAL A 90 6.69 9.31 5.65
CA VAL A 90 5.74 10.11 4.89
C VAL A 90 5.58 9.43 3.55
N LEU A 91 4.35 9.01 3.24
CA LEU A 91 3.95 8.44 1.97
C LEU A 91 3.29 9.55 1.15
N GLU A 92 3.96 9.97 0.08
CA GLU A 92 3.68 11.21 -0.64
C GLU A 92 2.45 11.11 -1.56
N ALA A 93 2.03 12.26 -2.12
CA ALA A 93 1.03 12.28 -3.18
C ALA A 93 1.54 11.52 -4.42
N GLY A 94 0.67 10.71 -5.04
CA GLY A 94 1.00 9.84 -6.16
C GLY A 94 1.60 8.49 -5.77
N GLU A 95 1.97 8.28 -4.49
CA GLU A 95 2.50 7.00 -4.05
C GLU A 95 1.40 5.97 -3.79
N VAL A 96 1.77 4.71 -4.04
CA VAL A 96 0.98 3.52 -3.74
C VAL A 96 1.65 2.77 -2.61
N PHE A 97 0.87 2.35 -1.62
CA PHE A 97 1.32 1.49 -0.54
C PHE A 97 0.28 0.41 -0.23
N PHE A 98 0.72 -0.64 0.43
CA PHE A 98 -0.11 -1.80 0.75
C PHE A 98 -0.15 -2.03 2.25
N VAL A 99 -1.34 -2.12 2.82
CA VAL A 99 -1.55 -2.42 4.25
C VAL A 99 -2.03 -3.86 4.40
N GLU A 100 -1.45 -4.59 5.35
CA GLU A 100 -1.89 -5.94 5.72
C GLU A 100 -1.79 -6.24 7.22
N ASP A 101 -1.48 -5.23 8.03
CA ASP A 101 -1.54 -5.26 9.48
C ASP A 101 -2.99 -5.21 9.96
N ILE A 102 -3.73 -6.28 9.68
CA ILE A 102 -5.16 -6.42 9.96
C ILE A 102 -5.47 -6.93 11.38
N GLU A 103 -4.44 -7.32 12.12
CA GLU A 103 -4.49 -7.83 13.49
C GLU A 103 -3.36 -7.21 14.33
N GLY A 104 -3.45 -7.37 15.66
CA GLY A 104 -2.46 -6.83 16.59
C GLY A 104 -2.62 -5.34 16.88
N THR A 105 -1.50 -4.63 17.00
CA THR A 105 -1.48 -3.18 17.32
C THR A 105 -1.77 -2.31 16.09
N GLY A 106 -1.43 -2.81 14.90
CA GLY A 106 -1.50 -2.06 13.65
C GLY A 106 -0.55 -0.86 13.62
N HIS A 107 -0.95 0.23 12.97
CA HIS A 107 -0.13 1.42 12.76
C HIS A 107 -0.84 2.69 13.25
N TYR A 108 -0.06 3.76 13.38
CA TYR A 108 -0.56 5.11 13.58
C TYR A 108 -0.55 5.86 12.25
N SER A 109 -1.54 6.70 11.99
CA SER A 109 -1.51 7.55 10.79
C SER A 109 -2.06 8.95 11.01
N SER A 110 -1.42 9.92 10.37
CA SER A 110 -1.72 11.34 10.54
C SER A 110 -1.58 12.12 9.24
N SER A 111 -2.26 13.25 9.19
CA SER A 111 -2.15 14.23 8.11
C SER A 111 -0.78 14.90 8.12
N VAL A 112 -0.34 15.39 6.96
CA VAL A 112 0.93 16.08 6.79
C VAL A 112 0.66 17.52 6.38
N GLY A 113 1.22 18.48 7.14
CA GLY A 113 1.16 19.90 6.81
C GLY A 113 -0.24 20.51 6.83
N GLY A 114 -1.18 19.96 7.61
CA GLY A 114 -2.53 20.52 7.73
C GLY A 114 -3.41 20.30 6.49
N LYS A 115 -3.01 19.42 5.56
CA LYS A 115 -3.68 19.24 4.26
C LYS A 115 -4.73 18.15 4.31
N THR A 116 -5.93 18.46 3.81
CA THR A 116 -6.91 17.44 3.43
C THR A 116 -6.30 16.49 2.40
N ARG A 117 -6.53 15.19 2.58
CA ARG A 117 -5.99 14.14 1.71
C ARG A 117 -7.10 13.36 1.04
N ARG A 118 -7.03 13.24 -0.29
CA ARG A 118 -7.87 12.33 -1.09
C ARG A 118 -7.07 11.09 -1.50
N SER A 119 -7.73 9.94 -1.42
CA SER A 119 -7.09 8.64 -1.64
C SER A 119 -8.07 7.62 -2.23
N VAL A 120 -7.52 6.61 -2.90
CA VAL A 120 -8.27 5.45 -3.41
C VAL A 120 -7.82 4.21 -2.67
N PHE A 121 -8.79 3.43 -2.21
CA PHE A 121 -8.59 2.19 -1.47
C PHE A 121 -9.05 1.05 -2.38
N ILE A 122 -8.17 0.07 -2.59
CA ILE A 122 -8.42 -1.06 -3.47
C ILE A 122 -8.24 -2.35 -2.66
N PRO A 123 -9.33 -2.93 -2.14
CA PRO A 123 -9.31 -4.23 -1.48
C PRO A 123 -8.86 -5.33 -2.45
N VAL A 124 -8.07 -6.27 -1.96
CA VAL A 124 -7.56 -7.39 -2.75
C VAL A 124 -7.72 -8.70 -2.00
N ASP A 125 -7.84 -9.79 -2.75
CA ASP A 125 -7.77 -11.14 -2.23
C ASP A 125 -6.30 -11.59 -2.19
N ASP A 126 -5.88 -12.24 -1.10
CA ASP A 126 -4.50 -12.72 -0.93
C ASP A 126 -4.07 -13.65 -2.05
N ASP A 127 -4.91 -14.63 -2.37
CA ASP A 127 -4.62 -15.63 -3.41
C ASP A 127 -4.37 -14.99 -4.78
N GLU A 128 -5.03 -13.86 -5.08
CA GLU A 128 -4.82 -13.14 -6.34
C GLU A 128 -3.56 -12.27 -6.29
N LEU A 129 -3.28 -11.66 -5.15
CA LEU A 129 -2.10 -10.83 -4.95
C LEU A 129 -0.80 -11.65 -5.07
N GLU A 130 -0.75 -12.82 -4.42
CA GLU A 130 0.44 -13.68 -4.41
C GLU A 130 0.85 -14.14 -5.81
N LYS A 131 -0.09 -14.28 -6.74
CA LYS A 131 0.18 -14.65 -8.15
C LYS A 131 0.99 -13.60 -8.89
N ILE A 132 0.97 -12.35 -8.45
CA ILE A 132 1.61 -11.23 -9.16
C ILE A 132 2.81 -10.64 -8.41
N VAL A 133 3.07 -11.07 -7.18
CA VAL A 133 4.19 -10.57 -6.37
C VAL A 133 5.36 -11.52 -6.48
N ILE A 134 6.53 -11.02 -6.89
CA ILE A 134 7.74 -11.85 -7.00
C ILE A 134 8.56 -11.87 -5.72
N LYS A 135 8.41 -10.85 -4.86
CA LYS A 135 9.10 -10.79 -3.57
C LYS A 135 8.38 -9.83 -2.63
N LYS A 136 8.32 -10.20 -1.36
CA LYS A 136 7.95 -9.32 -0.25
C LYS A 136 8.99 -9.44 0.85
N THR A 137 9.45 -8.32 1.38
CA THR A 137 10.36 -8.28 2.53
C THR A 137 9.81 -7.33 3.58
N PRO A 138 10.07 -7.57 4.87
CA PRO A 138 10.19 -6.49 5.85
C PRO A 138 11.24 -5.45 5.40
#